data_AF-A0A9P7AZ17-F1
#
_entry.id   AF-A0A9P7AZ17-F1
#
_cell.length_a   1.000
_cell.length_b   1.000
_cell.length_c   1.000
_cell.angle_alpha   90.00
_cell.angle_beta   90.00
_cell.angle_gamma   90.00
#
_symmetry.space_group_name_H-M   'P 1'
#
loop_
_entity.id
_entity.type
_entity.pdbx_description
1 polymer ?
#
loop_
_entity_poly.entity_id
_entity_poly.type
_entity_poly.pdbx_seq_one_letter_code
_entity_poly.pdbx_strand_id
1 'polypeptide(L)'
;MSSNKTSSEASTTNHASMPATEPKDKSDYAIVKEGGWTSGKNMMESYGLRIGDATDHAEAKQIKEAFREYDQHQYEDAQKK
;
A
#
# COMPACT_ATOMS: atom_id res chain seq x y z
N MET A 1 33.79 23.49 -19.63
CA MET A 1 32.93 22.96 -18.55
C MET A 1 31.57 23.60 -18.71
N SER A 2 30.55 22.86 -19.12
CA SER A 2 29.17 23.32 -19.00
C SER A 2 28.30 22.10 -18.76
N SER A 3 27.76 22.02 -17.55
CA SER A 3 26.96 20.91 -17.04
C SER A 3 25.48 21.21 -17.29
N ASN A 4 24.83 20.46 -18.17
CA ASN A 4 23.37 20.38 -18.14
C ASN A 4 22.97 19.22 -17.22
N LYS A 5 22.67 19.56 -15.96
CA LYS A 5 21.83 18.74 -15.10
C LYS A 5 20.39 18.91 -15.59
N THR A 6 19.92 17.95 -16.38
CA THR A 6 18.49 17.83 -16.67
C THR A 6 17.79 17.35 -15.40
N SER A 7 16.88 18.18 -14.89
CA SER A 7 15.88 17.79 -13.89
C SER A 7 15.11 16.56 -14.36
N SER A 8 15.02 15.56 -13.49
CA SER A 8 14.02 14.51 -13.59
C SER A 8 12.94 14.79 -12.55
N GLU A 9 11.98 15.66 -12.90
CA GLU A 9 10.66 15.69 -12.27
C GLU A 9 9.75 14.73 -13.03
N ALA A 10 9.26 13.69 -12.35
CA ALA A 10 7.92 13.13 -12.54
C ALA A 10 7.73 11.94 -11.61
N SER A 11 6.96 12.11 -10.55
CA SER A 11 6.25 10.99 -9.91
C SER A 11 4.85 11.44 -9.57
N THR A 12 4.12 11.82 -10.64
CA THR A 12 2.67 11.77 -10.65
C THR A 12 2.32 10.49 -11.40
N THR A 13 2.02 9.41 -10.68
CA THR A 13 1.41 8.23 -11.31
C THR A 13 0.01 8.06 -10.77
N ASN A 14 -0.92 8.53 -11.60
CA ASN A 14 -2.33 8.24 -11.57
C ASN A 14 -2.55 6.71 -11.52
N HIS A 15 -3.06 6.18 -10.41
CA HIS A 15 -3.50 4.78 -10.33
C HIS A 15 -4.99 4.68 -10.70
N ALA A 16 -5.28 4.88 -11.99
CA ALA A 16 -6.54 4.47 -12.64
C ALA A 16 -6.29 3.36 -13.68
N SER A 17 -5.15 2.65 -13.57
CA SER A 17 -4.83 1.49 -14.40
C SER A 17 -4.48 0.34 -13.48
N MET A 18 -5.22 -0.76 -13.65
CA MET A 18 -4.96 -2.14 -13.23
C MET A 18 -3.58 -2.36 -12.56
N PRO A 19 -3.51 -2.97 -11.36
CA PRO A 19 -2.21 -3.20 -10.75
C PRO A 19 -1.40 -4.19 -11.60
N ALA A 20 -0.13 -3.88 -11.86
CA ALA A 20 0.82 -4.80 -12.52
C ALA A 20 1.13 -6.06 -11.67
N THR A 21 0.49 -6.20 -10.51
CA THR A 21 0.70 -7.24 -9.51
C THR A 21 -0.66 -7.58 -8.90
N GLU A 22 -1.00 -8.86 -8.84
CA GLU A 22 -2.25 -9.32 -8.25
C GLU A 22 -2.33 -8.87 -6.78
N PRO A 23 -3.50 -8.44 -6.26
CA PRO A 23 -3.61 -7.93 -4.88
C PRO A 23 -3.03 -8.88 -3.83
N LYS A 24 -3.21 -10.20 -3.99
CA LYS A 24 -2.60 -11.21 -3.13
C LYS A 24 -1.08 -11.13 -3.03
N ASP A 25 -0.40 -10.65 -4.08
CA ASP A 25 1.06 -10.55 -4.17
C ASP A 25 1.58 -9.17 -3.74
N LYS A 26 0.68 -8.25 -3.34
CA LYS A 26 1.08 -6.92 -2.85
C LYS A 26 1.91 -7.04 -1.58
N SER A 27 2.92 -6.18 -1.47
CA SER A 27 3.68 -6.05 -0.22
C SER A 27 2.88 -5.26 0.82
N ASP A 28 3.13 -5.53 2.09
CA ASP A 28 2.53 -4.76 3.21
C ASP A 28 2.83 -3.26 3.10
N TYR A 29 4.00 -2.90 2.58
CA TYR A 29 4.36 -1.50 2.35
C TYR A 29 3.46 -0.85 1.30
N ALA A 30 3.14 -1.56 0.21
CA ALA A 30 2.24 -1.06 -0.83
C ALA A 30 0.84 -0.82 -0.26
N ILE A 31 0.30 -1.77 0.51
CA ILE A 31 -1.02 -1.64 1.16
C ILE A 31 -1.06 -0.41 2.08
N VAL A 32 -0.02 -0.21 2.90
CA VAL A 32 0.10 0.95 3.79
C VAL A 32 0.13 2.26 2.99
N LYS A 33 0.80 2.30 1.84
CA LYS A 33 0.85 3.51 0.99
C LYS A 33 -0.47 3.79 0.30
N GLU A 34 -1.13 2.75 -0.21
CA GLU A 34 -2.43 2.85 -0.87
C GLU A 34 -3.52 3.34 0.10
N GLY A 35 -3.46 2.90 1.36
CA GLY A 35 -4.33 3.41 2.42
C GLY A 35 -4.01 4.84 2.90
N GLY A 36 -3.00 5.50 2.32
CA GLY A 36 -2.67 6.90 2.60
C GLY A 36 -1.72 7.12 3.79
N TRP A 37 -1.18 6.06 4.38
CA TRP A 37 -0.22 6.18 5.48
C TRP A 37 1.21 6.34 4.99
N THR A 38 2.00 7.17 5.68
CA THR A 38 3.41 7.36 5.33
C THR A 38 4.25 6.13 5.66
N SER A 39 3.88 5.38 6.70
CA SER A 39 4.62 4.20 7.19
C SER A 39 3.69 3.26 7.96
N GLY A 40 4.11 2.01 8.16
CA GLY A 40 3.37 1.05 8.98
C GLY A 40 3.17 1.52 10.42
N LYS A 41 4.10 2.34 10.94
CA LYS A 41 3.95 3.01 12.24
C LYS A 41 2.74 3.93 12.28
N ASN A 42 2.62 4.80 11.28
CA ASN A 42 1.51 5.74 11.21
C ASN A 42 0.17 5.01 11.02
N MET A 43 0.18 3.90 10.28
CA MET A 43 -0.99 3.02 10.18
C MET A 43 -1.37 2.48 11.55
N MET A 44 -0.46 1.82 12.25
CA MET A 44 -0.72 1.27 13.59
C MET A 44 -1.23 2.35 14.56
N GLU A 45 -0.56 3.49 14.62
CA GLU A 45 -0.96 4.61 15.48
C GLU A 45 -2.36 5.14 15.14
N SER A 46 -2.77 5.15 13.86
CA SER A 46 -4.11 5.56 13.45
C SER A 46 -5.22 4.62 13.92
N TYR A 47 -4.89 3.34 14.15
CA TYR A 47 -5.78 2.34 14.74
C TYR A 47 -5.60 2.20 16.26
N GLY A 48 -4.79 3.05 16.89
CA GLY A 48 -4.51 3.00 18.33
C GLY A 48 -3.57 1.86 18.75
N LEU A 49 -2.92 1.21 17.79
CA LEU A 49 -2.01 0.08 17.98
C LEU A 49 -0.59 0.54 18.32
N ARG A 50 0.07 -0.17 19.23
CA ARG A 50 1.43 0.13 19.70
C ARG A 50 2.45 -0.75 19.00
N ILE A 51 3.49 -0.12 18.46
CA ILE A 51 4.64 -0.82 17.87
C ILE A 51 5.38 -1.71 18.88
N GLY A 52 5.32 -1.40 20.17
CA GLY A 52 6.00 -2.19 21.19
C GLY A 52 5.29 -3.50 21.56
N ASP A 53 4.03 -3.68 21.15
CA ASP A 53 3.21 -4.81 21.56
C ASP A 53 3.10 -5.84 20.43
N ALA A 54 3.45 -7.10 20.71
CA ALA A 54 3.38 -8.17 19.73
C ALA A 54 1.94 -8.50 19.30
N THR A 55 0.96 -8.27 20.18
CA THR A 55 -0.47 -8.45 19.92
C THR A 55 -0.94 -7.43 18.89
N ASP A 56 -0.54 -6.17 19.09
CA ASP A 56 -0.87 -5.06 18.21
C ASP A 56 -0.23 -5.23 16.82
N HIS A 57 0.95 -5.85 16.73
CA HIS A 57 1.54 -6.25 15.44
C HIS A 57 0.72 -7.32 14.72
N ALA A 58 0.16 -8.29 15.46
CA ALA A 58 -0.71 -9.30 14.87
C ALA A 58 -2.02 -8.69 14.36
N GLU A 59 -2.60 -7.75 15.11
CA GLU A 59 -3.78 -6.99 14.70
C GLU A 59 -3.50 -6.11 13.48
N ALA A 60 -2.36 -5.40 13.47
CA ALA A 60 -1.91 -4.64 12.31
C ALA A 60 -1.74 -5.51 11.06
N LYS A 61 -1.32 -6.77 11.23
CA LYS A 61 -1.24 -7.74 10.14
C LYS A 61 -2.64 -8.13 9.63
N GLN A 62 -3.60 -8.38 10.52
CA GLN A 62 -4.97 -8.70 10.14
C GLN A 62 -5.64 -7.54 9.38
N ILE A 63 -5.40 -6.29 9.78
CA ILE A 63 -5.90 -5.12 9.07
C ILE A 63 -5.37 -5.08 7.63
N LYS A 64 -4.06 -5.27 7.45
CA LYS A 64 -3.46 -5.32 6.11
C LYS A 64 -4.01 -6.48 5.27
N GLU A 65 -4.27 -7.62 5.89
CA GLU A 65 -4.88 -8.76 5.20
C GLU A 65 -6.30 -8.44 4.72
N ALA A 66 -7.12 -7.79 5.55
CA ALA A 66 -8.47 -7.37 5.15
C ALA A 66 -8.46 -6.43 3.94
N PHE A 67 -7.50 -5.49 3.87
CA PHE A 67 -7.32 -4.67 2.67
C PHE A 67 -6.93 -5.49 1.44
N ARG A 68 -6.03 -6.47 1.61
CA ARG A 68 -5.60 -7.37 0.54
C ARG A 68 -6.76 -8.20 0.00
N GLU A 69 -7.58 -8.75 0.88
CA GLU A 69 -8.79 -9.51 0.52
C GLU A 69 -9.78 -8.62 -0.23
N TYR A 70 -10.05 -7.41 0.27
CA TYR A 70 -10.94 -6.45 -0.40
C TYR A 70 -10.47 -6.13 -1.82
N ASP A 71 -9.18 -5.80 -1.98
CA ASP A 71 -8.60 -5.50 -3.28
C ASP A 71 -8.63 -6.73 -4.21
N GLN A 72 -8.40 -7.92 -3.67
CA GLN A 72 -8.47 -9.18 -4.42
C GLN A 72 -9.89 -9.41 -4.95
N HIS A 73 -10.91 -9.21 -4.12
CA HIS A 73 -12.31 -9.33 -4.56
C HIS A 73 -12.63 -8.34 -5.69
N GLN A 74 -12.22 -7.08 -5.57
CA GLN A 74 -12.42 -6.08 -6.63
C GLN A 74 -11.69 -6.45 -7.93
N TYR A 75 -10.48 -7.00 -7.81
CA TYR A 75 -9.70 -7.46 -8.96
C TYR A 75 -10.37 -8.64 -9.67
N GLU A 76 -10.82 -9.65 -8.93
CA GLU A 76 -11.51 -10.81 -9.50
C GLU A 76 -12.83 -10.43 -10.18
N ASP A 77 -13.60 -9.51 -9.59
CA ASP A 77 -14.85 -9.02 -10.17
C ASP A 77 -14.61 -8.22 -11.45
N ALA A 78 -13.52 -7.45 -11.52
CA ALA A 78 -13.12 -6.74 -12.73
C ALA A 78 -12.69 -7.68 -13.87
N GLN A 79 -12.08 -8.83 -13.53
CA GLN A 79 -11.62 -9.82 -14.51
C GLN A 79 -12.74 -10.73 -15.05
N LYS A 80 -13.88 -10.81 -14.36
CA LYS A 80 -15.04 -11.63 -14.77
C LYS A 80 -15.99 -10.91 -15.76
N LYS A 81 -15.65 -9.70 -16.20
CA LYS A 81 -16.50 -8.83 -17.02
C LYS A 81 -16.00 -8.75 -18.46
#